data_AF-A0AAE9E602-F1
#
_entry.id   AF-A0AAE9E602-F1
#
_cell.length_a   1.000
_cell.length_b   1.000
_cell.length_c   1.000
_cell.angle_alpha   90.00
_cell.angle_beta   90.00
_cell.angle_gamma   90.00
#
_symmetry.space_group_name_H-M   'P 1'
#
loop_
_entity.id
_entity.type
_entity.pdbx_description
1 polymer ?
#
loop_
_entity_poly.entity_id
_entity_poly.type
_entity_poly.pdbx_seq_one_letter_code
_entity_poly.pdbx_strand_id
1 'polypeptide(L)'
;MSNPNANYGFLCDFDSRNIYFIKEIERAKLLKGNVKFYAHGSNVTTDTIATMPKNLPGLEKFQGKIWSQYLGFLRDPKNKFAETMCGDELGWVTVKYAPDGDTVFEIVDVVQNCTVHLPKEELLPTFQLEFPFDHDVLESLENRSTIGWYQRTKGLKKDAHFWDPYLGKVKIYPRHAKEIIQKVEAYRQDLLEPFKSEPITVVGEVVCHRKSYENNKKYPKFGIFLVKNVIGIKDVKGKIINV
;
A
#
# COMPACT_ATOMS: atom_id res chain seq x y z
N MET A 1 -7.95 9.55 26.60
CA MET A 1 -7.84 8.21 27.25
C MET A 1 -7.68 7.19 26.15
N SER A 2 -6.50 6.60 26.00
CA SER A 2 -6.17 5.60 24.98
C SER A 2 -6.63 4.21 25.44
N ASN A 3 -7.37 3.52 24.59
CA ASN A 3 -7.90 2.18 24.84
C ASN A 3 -6.74 1.15 24.90
N PRO A 4 -6.54 0.41 26.00
CA PRO A 4 -5.41 -0.50 26.17
C PRO A 4 -5.51 -1.82 25.39
N ASN A 5 -6.61 -2.07 24.65
CA ASN A 5 -6.84 -3.33 23.93
C ASN A 5 -7.06 -3.13 22.42
N ALA A 6 -6.24 -2.32 21.76
CA ALA A 6 -6.19 -2.33 20.29
C ALA A 6 -5.41 -3.57 19.83
N ASN A 7 -6.09 -4.71 19.69
CA ASN A 7 -5.55 -5.87 18.98
C ASN A 7 -5.37 -5.51 17.50
N TYR A 8 -4.15 -5.15 17.11
CA TYR A 8 -3.77 -5.05 15.71
C TYR A 8 -3.52 -6.46 15.15
N GLY A 9 -4.61 -7.18 14.87
CA GLY A 9 -4.57 -8.48 14.21
C GLY A 9 -4.74 -8.33 12.70
N PHE A 10 -3.99 -9.10 11.92
CA PHE A 10 -4.39 -9.44 10.55
C PHE A 10 -5.55 -10.43 10.65
N LEU A 11 -6.61 -10.24 9.86
CA LEU A 11 -7.77 -11.12 9.82
C LEU A 11 -7.40 -12.40 9.06
N CYS A 12 -7.03 -13.44 9.80
CA CYS A 12 -6.90 -14.81 9.32
C CYS A 12 -8.05 -15.62 9.94
N ASP A 13 -8.90 -16.25 9.14
CA ASP A 13 -9.90 -17.19 9.66
C ASP A 13 -9.25 -18.57 9.86
N PHE A 14 -9.50 -19.18 11.03
CA PHE A 14 -8.80 -20.36 11.51
C PHE A 14 -9.75 -21.55 11.62
N ASP A 15 -9.55 -22.55 10.78
CA ASP A 15 -10.04 -23.91 10.99
C ASP A 15 -8.82 -24.82 11.14
N SER A 16 -8.90 -25.74 12.10
CA SER A 16 -8.01 -26.85 12.45
C SER A 16 -7.23 -27.57 11.33
N ARG A 17 -7.54 -27.31 10.05
CA ARG A 17 -6.91 -27.94 8.89
C ARG A 17 -6.48 -26.98 7.78
N ASN A 18 -6.87 -25.70 7.78
CA ASN A 18 -6.55 -24.75 6.71
C ASN A 18 -6.47 -23.30 7.21
N ILE A 19 -5.48 -22.53 6.71
CA ILE A 19 -5.48 -21.07 6.79
C ILE A 19 -6.37 -20.57 5.64
N TYR A 20 -7.55 -20.06 5.95
CA TYR A 20 -8.39 -19.40 4.96
C TYR A 20 -8.00 -17.93 4.87
N PHE A 21 -7.40 -17.54 3.74
CA PHE A 21 -7.42 -16.15 3.33
C PHE A 21 -8.89 -15.76 3.13
N ILE A 22 -9.37 -14.77 3.88
CA ILE A 22 -10.71 -14.22 3.66
C ILE A 22 -10.73 -13.58 2.27
N LYS A 23 -11.21 -14.38 1.32
CA LYS A 23 -11.80 -14.06 0.02
C LYS A 23 -11.13 -12.93 -0.78
N GLU A 24 -10.10 -13.27 -1.57
CA GLU A 24 -9.97 -12.83 -2.97
C GLU A 24 -8.76 -13.51 -3.64
N ILE A 25 -9.05 -14.41 -4.58
CA ILE A 25 -8.08 -15.15 -5.41
C ILE A 25 -7.14 -14.21 -6.20
N GLU A 26 -7.50 -12.93 -6.36
CA GLU A 26 -6.66 -11.93 -7.03
C GLU A 26 -5.52 -11.41 -6.14
N ARG A 27 -5.66 -11.42 -4.81
CA ARG A 27 -4.62 -10.91 -3.89
C ARG A 27 -3.54 -11.94 -3.56
N ALA A 28 -3.77 -13.23 -3.78
CA ALA A 28 -2.70 -14.23 -3.75
C ALA A 28 -1.59 -13.92 -4.80
N LYS A 29 -1.94 -13.22 -5.89
CA LYS A 29 -0.95 -12.70 -6.86
C LYS A 29 -0.13 -11.53 -6.30
N LEU A 30 -0.64 -10.74 -5.35
CA LEU A 30 0.08 -9.60 -4.73
C LEU A 30 1.24 -10.04 -3.86
N LEU A 31 1.12 -11.23 -3.23
CA LEU A 31 2.21 -11.81 -2.48
C LEU A 31 3.23 -12.52 -3.39
N LYS A 32 2.96 -12.74 -4.69
CA LYS A 32 3.84 -13.41 -5.69
C LYS A 32 4.62 -14.66 -5.19
N GLY A 33 4.16 -15.34 -4.14
CA GLY A 33 4.94 -16.40 -3.47
C GLY A 33 6.10 -15.90 -2.59
N ASN A 34 6.25 -14.58 -2.41
CA ASN A 34 7.21 -13.87 -1.56
C ASN A 34 6.87 -13.91 -0.06
N VAL A 35 5.68 -14.41 0.30
CA VAL A 35 5.29 -14.69 1.69
C VAL A 35 4.57 -16.03 1.75
N LYS A 36 4.97 -16.90 2.67
CA LYS A 36 4.32 -18.21 2.91
C LYS A 36 4.12 -18.44 4.39
N PHE A 37 2.88 -18.63 4.82
CA PHE A 37 2.55 -18.90 6.22
C PHE A 37 2.50 -20.41 6.47
N TYR A 38 3.02 -20.83 7.63
CA TYR A 38 2.95 -22.19 8.13
C TYR A 38 2.39 -22.15 9.56
N ALA A 39 1.47 -23.06 9.86
CA ALA A 39 0.92 -23.21 11.20
C ALA A 39 1.12 -24.65 11.66
N HIS A 40 1.72 -24.83 12.85
CA HIS A 40 1.88 -26.13 13.49
C HIS A 40 1.57 -26.01 14.98
N GLY A 41 0.43 -26.56 15.40
CA GLY A 41 -0.09 -26.36 16.75
C GLY A 41 -0.40 -24.88 17.01
N SER A 42 0.13 -24.33 18.11
CA SER A 42 0.03 -22.92 18.46
C SER A 42 1.12 -22.04 17.82
N ASN A 43 2.03 -22.61 17.03
CA ASN A 43 3.12 -21.88 16.41
C ASN A 43 2.74 -21.46 14.99
N VAL A 44 2.89 -20.17 14.71
CA VAL A 44 2.77 -19.61 13.36
C VAL A 44 4.15 -19.13 12.92
N THR A 45 4.62 -19.68 11.80
CA THR A 45 5.83 -19.21 11.13
C THR A 45 5.49 -18.70 9.74
N THR A 46 6.39 -17.91 9.16
CA THR A 46 6.19 -17.31 7.86
C THR A 46 7.52 -17.11 7.17
N ASP A 47 7.64 -17.58 5.93
CA ASP A 47 8.76 -17.18 5.08
C ASP A 47 8.43 -15.84 4.44
N THR A 48 9.37 -14.91 4.43
CA THR A 48 9.23 -13.61 3.78
C THR A 48 10.58 -13.12 3.27
N ILE A 49 10.56 -12.06 2.48
CA ILE A 49 11.75 -11.31 2.09
C ILE A 49 11.95 -10.17 3.07
N ALA A 50 13.19 -10.00 3.55
CA ALA A 50 13.60 -8.92 4.43
C ALA A 50 14.86 -8.23 3.92
N THR A 51 15.07 -7.00 4.34
CA THR A 51 16.30 -6.24 4.10
C THR A 51 16.68 -5.47 5.36
N MET A 52 17.97 -5.12 5.46
CA MET A 52 18.47 -4.16 6.42
C MET A 52 18.99 -2.93 5.65
N PRO A 53 18.16 -1.88 5.49
CA PRO A 53 18.53 -0.71 4.73
C PRO A 53 19.77 -0.03 5.30
N LYS A 54 20.70 0.33 4.43
CA LYS A 54 21.85 1.19 4.68
C LYS A 54 21.74 2.47 3.86
N ASN A 55 21.49 2.36 2.55
CA ASN A 55 21.36 3.47 1.60
C ASN A 55 20.17 3.33 0.64
N LEU A 56 19.20 2.44 0.91
CA LEU A 56 18.00 2.29 0.07
C LEU A 56 17.07 3.54 0.13
N PRO A 57 16.86 4.24 -1.00
CA PRO A 57 16.01 5.44 -1.02
C PRO A 57 14.55 5.14 -0.63
N GLY A 58 14.00 5.91 0.31
CA GLY A 58 12.67 5.73 0.88
C GLY A 58 12.61 4.82 2.11
N LEU A 59 13.73 4.16 2.46
CA LEU A 59 13.86 3.34 3.67
C LEU A 59 14.88 3.92 4.67
N GLU A 60 15.27 5.19 4.54
CA GLU A 60 16.30 5.83 5.37
C GLU A 60 15.96 5.79 6.86
N LYS A 61 14.66 5.91 7.20
CA LYS A 61 14.18 5.81 8.58
C LYS A 61 14.26 4.41 9.19
N PHE A 62 14.54 3.40 8.36
CA PHE A 62 14.69 2.00 8.76
C PHE A 62 16.16 1.58 8.75
N GLN A 63 17.09 2.53 8.66
CA GLN A 63 18.52 2.24 8.61
C GLN A 63 18.96 1.43 9.83
N GLY A 64 19.68 0.33 9.57
CA GLY A 64 20.18 -0.58 10.61
C GLY A 64 19.08 -1.40 11.32
N LYS A 65 17.84 -1.37 10.85
CA LYS A 65 16.75 -2.22 11.31
C LYS A 65 16.36 -3.20 10.22
N ILE A 66 16.02 -4.43 10.62
CA ILE A 66 15.57 -5.45 9.68
C ILE A 66 14.08 -5.26 9.43
N TRP A 67 13.72 -5.21 8.15
CA TRP A 67 12.39 -4.87 7.71
C TRP A 67 11.97 -5.75 6.53
N SER A 68 10.75 -6.27 6.61
CA SER A 68 10.06 -6.90 5.50
C SER A 68 8.98 -5.97 4.97
N GLN A 69 8.92 -5.81 3.66
CA GLN A 69 7.86 -5.03 3.03
C GLN A 69 6.46 -5.58 3.22
N TYR A 70 6.35 -6.85 3.59
CA TYR A 70 5.08 -7.54 3.80
C TYR A 70 4.69 -7.65 5.27
N LEU A 71 5.66 -7.79 6.17
CA LEU A 71 5.43 -8.04 7.59
C LEU A 71 5.85 -6.87 8.51
N GLY A 72 6.52 -5.84 7.99
CA GLY A 72 7.02 -4.73 8.77
C GLY A 72 8.35 -5.03 9.47
N PHE A 73 8.56 -4.48 10.66
CA PHE A 73 9.78 -4.69 11.43
C PHE A 73 9.91 -6.13 11.92
N LEU A 74 11.11 -6.68 11.76
CA LEU A 74 11.44 -8.02 12.23
C LEU A 74 12.50 -7.92 13.33
N ARG A 75 12.28 -8.61 14.45
CA ARG A 75 13.31 -8.74 15.47
C ARG A 75 14.30 -9.82 15.09
N ASP A 76 15.58 -9.57 15.34
CA ASP A 76 16.65 -10.54 15.15
C ASP A 76 17.49 -10.68 16.43
N PRO A 77 16.93 -11.26 17.49
CA PRO A 77 17.60 -11.33 18.80
C PRO A 77 18.87 -12.19 18.77
N LYS A 78 19.00 -13.05 17.75
CA LYS A 78 20.15 -13.93 17.54
C LYS A 78 21.09 -13.42 16.45
N ASN A 79 20.87 -12.20 15.95
CA ASN A 79 21.71 -11.54 14.96
C ASN A 79 21.92 -12.32 13.65
N LYS A 80 21.02 -13.26 13.34
CA LYS A 80 21.15 -14.20 12.21
C LYS A 80 21.16 -13.49 10.87
N PHE A 81 20.33 -12.48 10.69
CA PHE A 81 20.23 -11.73 9.44
C PHE A 81 21.41 -10.80 9.27
N ALA A 82 21.79 -10.08 10.32
CA ALA A 82 22.91 -9.14 10.26
C ALA A 82 24.26 -9.85 10.06
N GLU A 83 24.40 -11.10 10.51
CA GLU A 83 25.61 -11.92 10.27
C GLU A 83 25.63 -12.55 8.87
N THR A 84 24.46 -12.80 8.27
CA THR A 84 24.35 -13.51 6.98
C THR A 84 24.31 -12.56 5.78
N MET A 85 23.69 -11.38 5.93
CA MET A 85 23.38 -10.48 4.82
C MET A 85 24.19 -9.18 4.90
N CYS A 86 24.60 -8.64 3.76
CA CYS A 86 25.12 -7.28 3.70
C CYS A 86 23.98 -6.25 3.66
N GLY A 87 24.21 -5.06 4.22
CA GLY A 87 23.21 -3.98 4.19
C GLY A 87 22.75 -3.64 2.77
N ASP A 88 21.48 -3.27 2.62
CA ASP A 88 20.74 -3.08 1.35
C ASP A 88 20.40 -4.37 0.57
N GLU A 89 20.93 -5.54 0.95
CA GLU A 89 20.54 -6.80 0.32
C GLU A 89 19.16 -7.26 0.80
N LEU A 90 18.48 -8.02 -0.07
CA LEU A 90 17.25 -8.73 0.25
C LEU A 90 17.58 -10.19 0.50
N GLY A 91 17.13 -10.73 1.63
CA GLY A 91 17.30 -12.12 1.99
C GLY A 91 15.96 -12.79 2.27
N TRP A 92 15.88 -14.08 1.96
CA TRP A 92 14.77 -14.91 2.44
C TRP A 92 14.97 -15.21 3.92
N VAL A 93 13.93 -14.96 4.71
CA VAL A 93 13.91 -15.22 6.15
C VAL A 93 12.68 -16.03 6.50
N THR A 94 12.85 -16.92 7.47
CA THR A 94 11.72 -17.51 8.20
C THR A 94 11.57 -16.73 9.49
N VAL A 95 10.35 -16.27 9.76
CA VAL A 95 9.98 -15.60 11.01
C VAL A 95 8.93 -16.41 11.76
N LYS A 96 8.86 -16.26 13.08
CA LYS A 96 7.75 -16.73 13.90
C LYS A 96 6.91 -15.55 14.38
N TYR A 97 5.61 -15.78 14.55
CA TYR A 97 4.76 -14.89 15.32
C TYR A 97 5.20 -14.96 16.79
N ALA A 98 5.74 -13.86 17.28
CA ALA A 98 6.25 -13.73 18.65
C ALA A 98 6.09 -12.28 19.09
N PRO A 99 4.85 -11.83 19.36
CA PRO A 99 4.60 -10.44 19.72
C PRO A 99 5.31 -10.10 21.03
N ASP A 100 6.12 -9.03 21.02
CA ASP A 100 6.63 -8.40 22.22
C ASP A 100 6.94 -6.92 21.94
N GLY A 101 6.44 -6.06 22.83
CA GLY A 101 6.40 -4.62 22.65
C GLY A 101 5.65 -4.20 21.38
N ASP A 102 6.33 -3.43 20.52
CA ASP A 102 5.84 -2.90 19.25
C ASP A 102 6.19 -3.78 18.03
N THR A 103 6.71 -4.98 18.27
CA THR A 103 7.12 -5.92 17.22
C THR A 103 6.32 -7.21 17.29
N VAL A 104 5.99 -7.76 16.12
CA VAL A 104 5.08 -8.92 15.98
C VAL A 104 5.82 -10.19 15.60
N PHE A 105 6.90 -10.05 14.82
CA PHE A 105 7.62 -11.17 14.23
C PHE A 105 9.09 -11.18 14.63
N GLU A 106 9.61 -12.38 14.84
CA GLU A 106 10.99 -12.64 15.20
C GLU A 106 11.62 -13.59 14.18
N ILE A 107 12.81 -13.24 13.68
CA ILE A 107 13.59 -14.05 12.77
C ILE A 107 14.01 -15.33 13.47
N VAL A 108 13.60 -16.46 12.90
CA VAL A 108 14.03 -17.78 13.34
C VAL A 108 15.10 -18.33 12.42
N ASP A 109 15.12 -17.96 11.15
CA ASP A 109 16.13 -18.41 10.20
C ASP A 109 16.33 -17.48 9.01
N VAL A 110 17.49 -17.59 8.37
CA VAL A 110 17.88 -16.81 7.19
C VAL A 110 18.49 -17.76 6.17
N VAL A 111 17.94 -17.76 4.96
CA VAL A 111 18.43 -18.63 3.89
C VAL A 111 19.81 -18.14 3.44
N GLN A 112 20.83 -18.95 3.69
CA GLN A 112 22.21 -18.61 3.33
C GLN A 112 22.43 -18.66 1.82
N ASN A 113 23.36 -17.85 1.32
CA ASN A 113 23.78 -17.80 -0.08
C ASN A 113 22.62 -17.56 -1.08
N CYS A 114 21.52 -16.96 -0.62
CA CYS A 114 20.34 -16.70 -1.42
C CYS A 114 19.93 -15.23 -1.30
N THR A 115 20.62 -14.38 -2.06
CA THR A 115 20.22 -12.99 -2.23
C THR A 115 19.05 -12.92 -3.21
N VAL A 116 17.99 -12.21 -2.81
CA VAL A 116 16.83 -12.01 -3.65
C VAL A 116 17.04 -10.76 -4.49
N HIS A 117 16.87 -10.88 -5.80
CA HIS A 117 16.83 -9.73 -6.69
C HIS A 117 15.39 -9.37 -7.00
N LEU A 118 14.84 -8.43 -6.25
CA LEU A 118 13.58 -7.77 -6.62
C LEU A 118 13.90 -6.52 -7.45
N PRO A 119 13.21 -6.30 -8.57
CA PRO A 119 13.24 -5.01 -9.26
C PRO A 119 12.92 -3.88 -8.27
N LYS A 120 13.52 -2.70 -8.45
CA LYS A 120 13.33 -1.56 -7.53
C LYS A 120 11.87 -1.13 -7.43
N GLU A 121 11.10 -1.40 -8.47
CA GLU A 121 9.66 -1.18 -8.56
C GLU A 121 8.86 -2.12 -7.64
N GLU A 122 9.43 -3.26 -7.23
CA GLU A 122 8.81 -4.27 -6.36
C GLU A 122 9.25 -4.18 -4.88
N LEU A 123 10.24 -3.35 -4.57
CA LEU A 123 10.80 -3.11 -3.22
C LEU A 123 9.93 -2.22 -2.31
N LEU A 124 8.89 -1.62 -2.88
CA LEU A 124 7.84 -0.88 -2.17
C LEU A 124 6.54 -1.29 -2.86
N PRO A 125 5.67 -2.09 -2.23
CA PRO A 125 4.52 -2.64 -2.94
C PRO A 125 3.69 -1.48 -3.50
N THR A 126 3.60 -1.46 -4.82
CA THR A 126 2.69 -0.62 -5.57
C THR A 126 1.41 -1.41 -5.75
N PHE A 127 0.31 -0.87 -5.25
CA PHE A 127 -1.00 -1.48 -5.35
C PHE A 127 -1.74 -0.82 -6.50
N GLN A 128 -2.25 -1.61 -7.44
CA GLN A 128 -3.28 -1.08 -8.34
C GLN A 128 -4.61 -1.15 -7.60
N LEU A 129 -5.22 0.01 -7.39
CA LEU A 129 -6.52 0.13 -6.74
C LEU A 129 -7.51 0.81 -7.64
N GLU A 130 -8.76 0.41 -7.47
CA GLU A 130 -9.91 1.02 -8.09
C GLU A 130 -10.67 1.83 -7.05
N PHE A 131 -11.01 3.07 -7.39
CA PHE A 131 -11.77 3.94 -6.50
C PHE A 131 -12.73 4.82 -7.30
N PRO A 132 -13.88 5.19 -6.73
CA PRO A 132 -14.83 6.03 -7.43
C PRO A 132 -14.26 7.44 -7.63
N PHE A 133 -14.51 8.00 -8.81
CA PHE A 133 -14.31 9.42 -9.06
C PHE A 133 -15.32 10.21 -8.22
N ASP A 134 -14.80 11.09 -7.37
CA ASP A 134 -15.58 12.05 -6.62
C ASP A 134 -15.00 13.44 -6.85
N HIS A 135 -15.74 14.26 -7.60
CA HIS A 135 -15.28 15.60 -7.97
C HIS A 135 -15.18 16.51 -6.73
N ASP A 136 -16.08 16.34 -5.75
CA ASP A 136 -16.13 17.16 -4.53
C ASP A 136 -14.96 16.84 -3.60
N VAL A 137 -14.43 15.63 -3.64
CA VAL A 137 -13.20 15.26 -2.92
C VAL A 137 -11.97 15.95 -3.51
N LEU A 138 -11.95 16.22 -4.82
CA LEU A 138 -10.77 16.75 -5.52
C LEU A 138 -10.74 18.28 -5.57
N GLU A 139 -11.88 18.94 -5.70
CA GLU A 139 -12.00 20.40 -5.76
C GLU A 139 -13.41 20.90 -5.43
N SER A 140 -13.55 22.18 -5.09
CA SER A 140 -14.87 22.81 -4.87
C SER A 140 -15.60 23.07 -6.19
N LEU A 141 -16.93 23.21 -6.12
CA LEU A 141 -17.75 23.60 -7.27
C LEU A 141 -17.31 24.93 -7.90
N GLU A 142 -16.94 25.90 -7.07
CA GLU A 142 -16.40 27.21 -7.50
C GLU A 142 -15.13 27.05 -8.33
N ASN A 143 -14.22 26.16 -7.90
CA ASN A 143 -12.97 25.92 -8.61
C ASN A 143 -13.20 25.26 -9.98
N ARG A 144 -14.24 24.41 -10.12
CA ARG A 144 -14.60 23.79 -11.41
C ARG A 144 -14.97 24.82 -12.47
N SER A 145 -15.61 25.91 -12.06
CA SER A 145 -15.99 27.01 -12.96
C SER A 145 -14.83 27.92 -13.35
N THR A 146 -13.62 27.69 -12.81
CA THR A 146 -12.44 28.50 -13.13
C THR A 146 -11.94 28.21 -14.54
N ILE A 147 -11.89 29.25 -15.37
CA ILE A 147 -11.38 29.15 -16.74
C ILE A 147 -9.87 28.91 -16.72
N GLY A 148 -9.45 27.82 -17.33
CA GLY A 148 -8.04 27.48 -17.55
C GLY A 148 -7.38 26.77 -16.37
N TRP A 149 -6.53 25.80 -16.71
CA TRP A 149 -5.89 24.92 -15.73
C TRP A 149 -4.90 25.63 -14.80
N TYR A 150 -4.33 26.76 -15.20
CA TYR A 150 -3.37 27.48 -14.37
C TYR A 150 -3.97 27.95 -13.03
N GLN A 151 -5.15 28.58 -13.07
CA GLN A 151 -5.83 29.03 -11.85
C GLN A 151 -6.54 27.87 -11.16
N ARG A 152 -7.23 27.00 -11.91
CA ARG A 152 -7.93 25.83 -11.35
C ARG A 152 -7.00 24.91 -10.55
N THR A 153 -5.76 24.71 -10.99
CA THR A 153 -4.77 23.87 -10.26
C THR A 153 -4.48 24.42 -8.85
N LYS A 154 -4.56 25.74 -8.65
CA LYS A 154 -4.30 26.37 -7.34
C LYS A 154 -5.41 26.11 -6.32
N GLY A 155 -6.64 25.89 -6.78
CA GLY A 155 -7.80 25.60 -5.93
C GLY A 155 -8.08 24.11 -5.72
N LEU A 156 -7.23 23.21 -6.23
CA LEU A 156 -7.34 21.78 -5.95
C LEU A 156 -7.11 21.49 -4.46
N LYS A 157 -7.92 20.59 -3.89
CA LYS A 157 -7.86 20.23 -2.48
C LYS A 157 -6.53 19.54 -2.16
N LYS A 158 -5.88 20.00 -1.08
CA LYS A 158 -4.59 19.45 -0.61
C LYS A 158 -4.75 18.25 0.32
N ASP A 159 -5.96 18.05 0.82
CA ASP A 159 -6.38 16.99 1.73
C ASP A 159 -7.30 15.96 1.05
N ALA A 160 -7.40 16.00 -0.28
CA ALA A 160 -8.12 15.03 -1.09
C ALA A 160 -7.66 13.59 -0.77
N HIS A 161 -8.61 12.68 -0.65
CA HIS A 161 -8.37 11.29 -0.28
C HIS A 161 -9.57 10.41 -0.62
N PHE A 162 -9.34 9.10 -0.73
CA PHE A 162 -10.39 8.10 -0.67
C PHE A 162 -10.11 7.11 0.46
N TRP A 163 -11.14 6.34 0.82
CA TRP A 163 -11.05 5.30 1.82
C TRP A 163 -11.06 3.93 1.14
N ASP A 164 -9.94 3.24 1.23
CA ASP A 164 -9.86 1.83 0.85
C ASP A 164 -10.18 0.97 2.09
N PRO A 165 -11.01 -0.08 1.97
CA PRO A 165 -11.39 -0.91 3.11
C PRO A 165 -10.20 -1.66 3.76
N TYR A 166 -9.09 -1.82 3.05
CA TYR A 166 -7.91 -2.54 3.54
C TYR A 166 -6.74 -1.60 3.87
N LEU A 167 -6.48 -0.61 3.02
CA LEU A 167 -5.38 0.35 3.22
C LEU A 167 -5.78 1.55 4.09
N GLY A 168 -7.08 1.75 4.30
CA GLY A 168 -7.62 2.92 4.99
C GLY A 168 -7.50 4.18 4.14
N LYS A 169 -7.14 5.31 4.77
CA LYS A 169 -7.08 6.61 4.09
C LYS A 169 -5.91 6.68 3.09
N VAL A 170 -6.24 6.79 1.81
CA VAL A 170 -5.28 6.98 0.70
C VAL A 170 -5.33 8.43 0.21
N LYS A 171 -4.20 9.15 0.28
CA LYS A 171 -4.13 10.55 -0.14
C LYS A 171 -4.03 10.71 -1.67
N ILE A 172 -4.67 11.75 -2.19
CA ILE A 172 -4.56 12.19 -3.58
C ILE A 172 -3.93 13.60 -3.56
N TYR A 173 -2.77 13.77 -4.18
CA TYR A 173 -2.15 15.09 -4.26
C TYR A 173 -2.70 15.92 -5.43
N PRO A 174 -2.61 17.27 -5.39
CA PRO A 174 -3.14 18.14 -6.43
C PRO A 174 -2.71 17.76 -7.85
N ARG A 175 -1.47 17.29 -8.05
CA ARG A 175 -0.99 16.84 -9.36
C ARG A 175 -1.81 15.66 -9.91
N HIS A 176 -2.18 14.71 -9.05
CA HIS A 176 -2.96 13.52 -9.41
C HIS A 176 -4.44 13.85 -9.50
N ALA A 177 -4.95 14.73 -8.62
CA ALA A 177 -6.31 15.24 -8.71
C ALA A 177 -6.55 15.88 -10.08
N LYS A 178 -5.63 16.75 -10.53
CA LYS A 178 -5.65 17.35 -11.87
C LYS A 178 -5.72 16.27 -12.96
N GLU A 179 -4.82 15.29 -12.92
CA GLU A 179 -4.75 14.23 -13.92
C GLU A 179 -6.06 13.41 -13.99
N ILE A 180 -6.61 13.04 -12.83
CA ILE A 180 -7.90 12.34 -12.73
C ILE A 180 -9.01 13.18 -13.36
N ILE A 181 -9.14 14.45 -12.97
CA ILE A 181 -10.19 15.34 -13.49
C ILE A 181 -10.07 15.49 -15.01
N GLN A 182 -8.86 15.72 -15.53
CA GLN A 182 -8.64 15.86 -16.97
C GLN A 182 -9.06 14.61 -17.73
N LYS A 183 -8.71 13.41 -17.24
CA LYS A 183 -9.09 12.13 -17.87
C LYS A 183 -10.60 11.91 -17.86
N VAL A 184 -11.25 12.18 -16.72
CA VAL A 184 -12.70 12.02 -16.57
C VAL A 184 -13.47 13.02 -17.43
N GLU A 185 -13.05 14.29 -17.46
CA GLU A 185 -13.69 15.33 -18.27
C GLU A 185 -13.51 15.06 -19.77
N ALA A 186 -12.31 14.67 -20.21
CA ALA A 186 -12.07 14.28 -21.60
C ALA A 186 -12.95 13.10 -22.01
N TYR A 187 -13.02 12.04 -21.18
CA TYR A 187 -13.89 10.90 -21.46
C TYR A 187 -15.38 11.27 -21.53
N ARG A 188 -15.84 12.16 -20.64
CA ARG A 188 -17.24 12.59 -20.61
C ARG A 188 -17.62 13.48 -21.79
N GLN A 189 -16.69 14.17 -22.46
CA GLN A 189 -17.02 15.00 -23.62
C GLN A 189 -17.69 14.21 -24.74
N ASP A 190 -17.23 12.98 -24.98
CA ASP A 190 -17.66 12.13 -26.09
C ASP A 190 -18.89 11.27 -25.77
N LEU A 191 -19.36 11.28 -24.52
CA LEU A 191 -20.51 10.48 -24.10
C LEU A 191 -21.85 11.20 -24.36
N LEU A 192 -22.89 10.43 -24.68
CA LEU A 192 -24.27 10.91 -24.67
C LEU A 192 -24.91 10.60 -23.31
N GLU A 193 -25.95 11.35 -22.95
CA GLU A 193 -26.80 10.98 -21.80
C GLU A 193 -27.44 9.59 -22.05
N PRO A 194 -27.61 8.74 -21.01
CA PRO A 194 -27.35 9.01 -19.59
C PRO A 194 -25.90 8.76 -19.13
N PHE A 195 -25.04 8.23 -20.00
CA PHE A 195 -23.69 7.76 -19.65
C PHE A 195 -22.76 8.86 -19.13
N LYS A 196 -23.03 10.12 -19.49
CA LYS A 196 -22.32 11.29 -18.94
C LYS A 196 -22.44 11.41 -17.43
N SER A 197 -23.58 11.00 -16.87
CA SER A 197 -23.89 11.08 -15.44
C SER A 197 -23.47 9.84 -14.64
N GLU A 198 -23.04 8.77 -15.31
CA GLU A 198 -22.66 7.53 -14.63
C GLU A 198 -21.42 7.71 -13.74
N PRO A 199 -21.35 6.97 -12.61
CA PRO A 199 -20.15 6.91 -11.78
C PRO A 199 -18.97 6.40 -12.58
N ILE A 200 -17.83 7.09 -12.46
CA ILE A 200 -16.57 6.67 -13.10
C ILE A 200 -15.67 6.02 -12.06
N THR A 201 -15.08 4.88 -12.40
CA THR A 201 -14.03 4.26 -11.60
C THR A 201 -12.66 4.71 -12.08
N VAL A 202 -11.84 5.20 -11.17
CA VAL A 202 -10.44 5.55 -11.41
C VAL A 202 -9.57 4.36 -11.02
N VAL A 203 -8.56 4.08 -11.84
CA VAL A 203 -7.53 3.07 -11.54
C VAL A 203 -6.23 3.79 -11.25
N GLY A 204 -5.67 3.58 -10.07
CA GLY A 204 -4.46 4.25 -9.62
C GLY A 204 -3.43 3.29 -9.03
N GLU A 205 -2.16 3.61 -9.22
CA GLU A 205 -1.06 2.99 -8.49
C GLU A 205 -0.91 3.70 -7.13
N VAL A 206 -0.97 2.95 -6.04
CA VAL A 206 -0.89 3.44 -4.66
C VAL A 206 0.35 2.89 -3.99
N VAL A 207 1.03 3.74 -3.20
CA VAL A 207 2.22 3.35 -2.45
C VAL A 207 2.14 3.80 -1.01
N CYS A 208 2.93 3.14 -0.16
CA CYS A 208 3.19 3.60 1.20
C CYS A 208 3.86 4.99 1.18
N HIS A 209 3.34 5.91 1.98
CA HIS A 209 3.87 7.25 2.12
C HIS A 209 5.25 7.18 2.82
N ARG A 210 6.26 7.91 2.33
CA ARG A 210 7.62 7.89 2.92
C ARG A 210 7.63 8.21 4.43
N LYS A 211 6.74 9.12 4.86
CA LYS A 211 6.45 9.45 6.27
C LYS A 211 5.39 8.56 6.95
N SER A 212 5.22 7.33 6.50
CA SER A 212 4.16 6.41 6.99
C SER A 212 4.20 6.21 8.50
N TYR A 213 5.40 6.05 9.06
CA TYR A 213 5.62 5.89 10.50
C TYR A 213 5.12 7.10 11.30
N GLU A 214 5.48 8.32 10.90
CA GLU A 214 5.02 9.53 11.58
C GLU A 214 3.53 9.80 11.34
N ASN A 215 3.02 9.52 10.15
CA ASN A 215 1.61 9.66 9.82
C ASN A 215 0.74 8.70 10.63
N ASN A 216 1.21 7.47 10.85
CA ASN A 216 0.49 6.44 11.60
C ASN A 216 0.20 6.89 13.05
N LYS A 217 1.17 7.57 13.70
CA LYS A 217 0.99 8.13 15.05
C LYS A 217 -0.15 9.15 15.16
N LYS A 218 -0.61 9.68 14.03
CA LYS A 218 -1.65 10.72 13.91
C LYS A 218 -2.79 10.27 13.00
N TYR A 219 -2.91 8.98 12.74
CA TYR A 219 -3.99 8.42 11.92
C TYR A 219 -5.35 8.64 12.60
N PRO A 220 -6.44 8.92 11.85
CA PRO A 220 -6.56 9.04 10.39
C PRO A 220 -6.31 10.45 9.83
N LYS A 221 -5.80 11.39 10.65
CA LYS A 221 -5.55 12.78 10.20
C LYS A 221 -4.62 12.80 8.99
N PHE A 222 -3.57 11.97 9.01
CA PHE A 222 -2.67 11.78 7.88
C PHE A 222 -2.74 10.34 7.35
N GLY A 223 -3.15 10.19 6.09
CA GLY A 223 -3.10 8.91 5.38
C GLY A 223 -1.68 8.34 5.31
N ILE A 224 -1.60 7.02 5.45
CA ILE A 224 -0.36 6.22 5.42
C ILE A 224 -0.01 5.85 3.97
N PHE A 225 -0.99 5.90 3.07
CA PHE A 225 -0.84 5.61 1.65
C PHE A 225 -1.14 6.85 0.79
N LEU A 226 -0.61 6.85 -0.43
CA LEU A 226 -0.86 7.90 -1.41
C LEU A 226 -0.92 7.33 -2.83
N VAL A 227 -1.71 7.97 -3.70
CA VAL A 227 -1.68 7.73 -5.14
C VAL A 227 -0.33 8.19 -5.69
N LYS A 228 0.42 7.28 -6.29
CA LYS A 228 1.71 7.53 -6.93
C LYS A 228 1.53 7.89 -8.40
N ASN A 229 0.68 7.16 -9.12
CA ASN A 229 0.38 7.35 -10.54
C ASN A 229 -1.11 7.08 -10.82
N VAL A 230 -1.70 7.76 -11.79
CA VAL A 230 -3.05 7.46 -12.30
C VAL A 230 -2.89 6.57 -13.53
N ILE A 231 -3.39 5.35 -13.47
CA ILE A 231 -3.25 4.37 -14.56
C ILE A 231 -4.27 4.67 -15.66
N GLY A 232 -5.48 5.07 -15.26
CA GLY A 232 -6.56 5.41 -16.17
C GLY A 232 -7.90 5.46 -15.45
N ILE A 233 -8.96 5.38 -16.24
CA ILE A 233 -10.33 5.23 -15.75
C ILE A 233 -10.97 4.03 -16.43
N LYS A 234 -12.03 3.46 -15.85
CA LYS A 234 -12.83 2.42 -16.50
C LYS A 234 -13.93 3.06 -17.35
N ASP A 235 -14.07 2.58 -18.58
CA ASP A 235 -15.22 2.88 -19.42
C ASP A 235 -16.48 2.13 -18.96
N VAL A 236 -17.62 2.36 -19.62
CA VAL A 236 -18.90 1.70 -19.31
C VAL A 236 -18.87 0.17 -19.47
N LYS A 237 -17.85 -0.37 -20.16
CA LYS A 237 -17.61 -1.82 -20.33
C LYS A 237 -16.57 -2.36 -19.35
N GLY A 238 -16.09 -1.52 -18.41
CA GLY A 238 -15.08 -1.89 -17.42
C GLY A 238 -13.65 -1.91 -17.95
N LYS A 239 -13.40 -1.49 -19.20
CA LYS A 239 -12.07 -1.45 -19.80
C LYS A 239 -11.31 -0.22 -19.32
N ILE A 240 -10.04 -0.42 -18.96
CA ILE A 240 -9.15 0.69 -18.61
C ILE A 240 -8.82 1.48 -19.88
N ILE A 241 -9.10 2.77 -19.85
CA ILE A 241 -8.75 3.72 -20.90
C ILE A 241 -7.79 4.77 -20.34
N ASN A 242 -6.83 5.15 -21.18
CA ASN A 242 -5.84 6.16 -20.87
C ASN A 242 -6.07 7.32 -21.85
N VAL A 243 -6.95 8.24 -21.43
CA VAL A 243 -7.37 9.41 -22.19
C VAL A 243 -6.36 10.53 -22.03
#